data_AF-A0A392SJ76-F1
#
_entry.id   AF-A0A392SJ76-F1
#
_cell.length_a   1.000
_cell.length_b   1.000
_cell.length_c   1.000
_cell.angle_alpha   90.00
_cell.angle_beta   90.00
_cell.angle_gamma   90.00
#
_symmetry.space_group_name_H-M   'P 1'
#
loop_
_entity.id
_entity.type
_entity.pdbx_description
1 polymer ?
#
loop_
_entity_poly.entity_id
_entity_poly.type
_entity_poly.pdbx_seq_one_letter_code
_entity_poly.pdbx_strand_id
1 'polypeptide(L)' 'MDELSSANPSKMVIPVFDGEIDAYWWVFCTEKYFKHWRTPERLKMIVAGLAMRGPALIWWLRWYPLHSSVNWDAFTSI' A
#
# COMPACT_ATOMS: atom_id res chain seq x y z
N MET A 1 -41.75 -5.50 -1.32
CA MET A 1 -40.73 -6.56 -1.17
C MET A 1 -39.55 -6.04 -1.96
N ASP A 2 -38.82 -5.13 -1.34
CA ASP A 2 -37.81 -4.30 -2.00
C ASP A 2 -36.44 -4.96 -1.85
N GLU A 3 -36.17 -5.92 -2.73
CA GLU A 3 -34.81 -6.38 -3.00
C GLU A 3 -34.21 -5.54 -4.14
N LEU A 4 -33.55 -4.43 -3.81
CA LEU A 4 -32.44 -3.91 -4.61
C LEU A 4 -31.35 -3.37 -3.68
N SER A 5 -30.69 -4.33 -3.04
CA SER A 5 -29.24 -4.46 -2.99
C SER A 5 -28.44 -3.16 -2.79
N SER A 6 -28.18 -2.87 -1.51
CA SER A 6 -26.93 -2.30 -0.97
C SER A 6 -25.81 -2.13 -2.00
N ALA A 7 -25.71 -0.95 -2.61
CA ALA A 7 -24.49 -0.50 -3.24
C ALA A 7 -23.43 -0.35 -2.13
N ASN A 8 -22.62 -1.39 -1.93
CA ASN A 8 -21.44 -1.32 -1.07
C ASN A 8 -20.55 -0.20 -1.65
N PRO A 9 -20.24 0.88 -0.91
CA PRO A 9 -19.20 1.81 -1.35
C PRO A 9 -17.94 0.96 -1.54
N SER A 10 -17.46 0.90 -2.77
CA SER A 10 -16.30 0.12 -3.19
C SER A 10 -15.18 0.32 -2.19
N LYS A 11 -14.86 -0.73 -1.40
CA LYS A 11 -13.79 -0.68 -0.41
C LYS A 11 -12.49 -0.34 -1.15
N MET A 12 -11.95 0.85 -0.90
CA MET A 12 -10.65 1.24 -1.42
C MET A 12 -9.61 0.31 -0.80
N VAL A 13 -8.93 -0.47 -1.64
CA VAL A 13 -7.87 -1.41 -1.26
C VAL A 13 -6.59 -1.04 -1.98
N ILE A 14 -5.45 -1.32 -1.35
CA ILE A 14 -4.14 -1.20 -2.00
C ILE A 14 -3.97 -2.40 -2.94
N PRO A 15 -3.62 -2.21 -4.22
CA PRO A 15 -3.30 -3.32 -5.12
C PRO A 15 -2.09 -4.10 -4.59
N VAL A 16 -2.05 -5.41 -4.81
CA VAL A 16 -0.89 -6.22 -4.42
C VAL A 16 0.29 -5.92 -5.36
N PHE A 17 1.47 -5.67 -4.80
CA PHE A 17 2.70 -5.45 -5.55
C PHE A 17 3.60 -6.68 -5.51
N ASP A 18 3.83 -7.30 -6.66
CA ASP A 18 4.76 -8.43 -6.83
C ASP A 18 6.04 -8.06 -7.58
N GLY A 19 6.11 -6.84 -8.13
CA GLY A 19 7.22 -6.34 -8.95
C GLY A 19 6.92 -6.29 -10.45
N GLU A 20 5.78 -6.84 -10.90
CA GLU A 20 5.41 -6.87 -12.33
C GLU A 20 4.52 -5.67 -12.72
N ILE A 21 3.68 -5.20 -11.79
CA ILE A 21 2.89 -3.98 -12.01
C ILE A 21 3.78 -2.74 -11.93
N ASP A 22 3.38 -1.68 -12.64
CA ASP A 22 4.09 -0.41 -12.62
C ASP A 22 4.22 0.15 -11.18
N ALA A 23 5.46 0.36 -10.75
CA ALA A 23 5.77 0.78 -9.39
C ALA A 23 5.22 2.18 -9.08
N TYR A 24 5.25 3.09 -10.06
CA TYR A 24 4.72 4.44 -9.89
C TYR A 24 3.20 4.43 -9.68
N TRP A 25 2.48 3.66 -10.49
CA TRP A 25 1.05 3.44 -10.34
C TRP A 25 0.70 2.82 -8.99
N TRP A 26 1.48 1.82 -8.54
CA TRP A 26 1.26 1.22 -7.22
C TRP A 26 1.45 2.23 -6.08
N VAL A 27 2.50 3.06 -6.13
CA VAL A 27 2.71 4.17 -5.18
C VAL A 27 1.53 5.13 -5.20
N PHE A 28 1.07 5.54 -6.39
CA PHE A 28 -0.08 6.44 -6.52
C PHE A 28 -1.36 5.87 -5.88
N CYS A 29 -1.68 4.61 -6.13
CA CYS A 29 -2.83 3.93 -5.51
C CYS A 29 -2.68 3.85 -3.98
N THR A 30 -1.49 3.55 -3.50
CA THR A 30 -1.18 3.45 -2.07
C THR A 30 -1.30 4.82 -1.38
N GLU A 31 -0.86 5.91 -2.03
CA GLU A 31 -1.08 7.27 -1.51
C GLU A 31 -2.56 7.62 -1.42
N LYS A 32 -3.36 7.28 -2.43
CA LYS A 32 -4.81 7.52 -2.40
C LYS A 32 -5.46 6.79 -1.23
N TYR A 33 -5.05 5.55 -0.98
CA TYR A 33 -5.48 4.78 0.19
C TYR A 33 -5.12 5.48 1.50
N PHE A 34 -3.85 5.90 1.68
CA PHE A 34 -3.42 6.59 2.90
C PHE A 34 -4.16 7.89 3.14
N LYS A 35 -4.41 8.67 2.08
CA LYS A 35 -5.17 9.93 2.13
C LYS A 35 -6.64 9.67 2.50
N HIS A 36 -7.28 8.68 1.88
CA HIS A 36 -8.69 8.35 2.14
C HIS A 36 -8.92 7.84 3.57
N TRP A 37 -8.08 6.90 4.02
CA TRP A 37 -8.21 6.28 5.34
C TRP A 37 -7.48 7.01 6.46
N ARG A 38 -6.85 8.16 6.16
CA ARG A 38 -6.03 8.95 7.11
C ARG A 38 -5.01 8.07 7.85
N THR A 39 -4.32 7.21 7.11
CA THR A 39 -3.38 6.25 7.70
C THR A 39 -2.27 7.00 8.44
N PRO A 40 -2.04 6.72 9.75
CA PRO A 40 -0.98 7.36 10.51
C PRO A 40 0.39 7.13 9.89
N GLU A 41 1.25 8.15 9.87
CA GLU A 41 2.59 8.09 9.26
C GLU A 41 3.38 6.86 9.69
N ARG A 42 3.41 6.59 11.00
CA ARG A 42 4.09 5.43 11.61
C ARG A 42 3.62 4.06 11.10
N LEU A 43 2.42 3.99 10.51
CA LEU A 43 1.83 2.75 10.00
C LEU A 43 1.96 2.61 8.48
N LYS A 44 2.25 3.69 7.74
CA LYS A 44 2.26 3.68 6.28
C LYS A 44 3.23 2.63 5.72
N MET A 45 4.46 2.60 6.23
CA MET A 45 5.47 1.63 5.79
C MET A 45 5.02 0.19 6.05
N ILE A 46 4.42 -0.07 7.22
CA ILE A 46 3.90 -1.41 7.56
C ILE A 46 2.79 -1.81 6.60
N VAL A 47 1.82 -0.92 6.36
CA VAL A 47 0.69 -1.17 5.46
C VAL A 47 1.15 -1.38 4.01
N ALA A 48 2.13 -0.61 3.55
CA ALA A 48 2.74 -0.79 2.23
C ALA A 48 3.40 -2.17 2.10
N GLY A 49 4.19 -2.59 3.10
CA GLY A 49 4.80 -3.92 3.14
C GLY A 49 3.79 -5.07 3.15
N LEU A 50 2.64 -4.90 3.82
CA LEU A 50 1.54 -5.88 3.82
C LEU A 50 0.89 -6.05 2.43
N ALA A 51 1.00 -5.05 1.56
CA ALA A 51 0.50 -5.11 0.20
C ALA A 51 1.55 -5.64 -0.80
N MET A 52 2.73 -6.09 -0.34
CA MET A 52 3.73 -6.72 -1.20
C MET A 52 3.64 -8.24 -1.19
N ARG A 53 4.02 -8.88 -2.30
CA ARG A 53 4.09 -10.33 -2.45
C ARG A 53 5.33 -10.73 -3.25
N GLY A 54 5.70 -12.01 -3.18
CA GLY A 54 6.69 -12.59 -4.08
C GLY A 54 8.07 -11.91 -3.97
N PRO A 55 8.77 -11.66 -5.09
CA PRO A 55 10.07 -10.99 -5.10
C PRO A 55 10.07 -9.64 -4.39
N ALA A 56 9.02 -8.83 -4.57
CA ALA A 56 8.90 -7.53 -3.90
C ALA A 56 8.86 -7.66 -2.36
N LEU A 57 8.10 -8.63 -1.84
CA LEU A 57 8.07 -8.90 -0.39
C LEU A 57 9.43 -9.41 0.12
N ILE A 58 10.12 -10.27 -0.63
CA ILE A 58 11.46 -10.75 -0.27
C ILE A 58 12.44 -9.58 -0.16
N TRP A 59 12.40 -8.66 -1.12
CA TRP A 59 13.20 -7.43 -1.08
C TRP A 59 12.84 -6.58 0.15
N TRP A 60 11.55 -6.34 0.39
CA TRP A 60 11.06 -5.55 1.52
C TRP A 60 11.54 -6.10 2.87
N LEU A 61 11.45 -7.42 3.07
CA LEU A 61 11.86 -8.08 4.30
C LEU A 61 13.38 -7.96 4.58
N ARG A 62 14.19 -7.75 3.53
CA ARG A 62 15.63 -7.48 3.68
C ARG A 62 15.92 -6.00 3.88
N TRP A 63 15.19 -5.14 3.17
CA TRP A 63 15.45 -3.71 3.14
C TRP A 63 14.89 -2.98 4.37
N TYR A 64 13.63 -3.22 4.75
CA TYR A 64 12.94 -2.46 5.79
C TYR A 64 13.60 -2.52 7.18
N PRO A 65 14.09 -3.68 7.67
CA PRO A 65 14.77 -3.73 8.97
C PRO A 65 16.06 -2.89 9.03
N LEU A 66 16.73 -2.71 7.89
CA LEU A 66 17.94 -1.89 7.78
C LEU A 66 17.64 -0.39 7.62
N HIS A 67 16.38 -0.05 7.34
CA HIS A 67 15.94 1.31 7.02
C HIS A 67 14.71 1.69 7.85
N SER A 68 14.66 1.27 9.11
CA SER A 68 13.48 1.43 9.98
C SER A 68 13.10 2.88 10.29
N SER A 69 14.01 3.83 10.04
CA SER A 69 13.77 5.28 10.15
C SER A 69 13.18 5.91 8.89
N VAL A 70 13.16 5.19 7.76
CA VAL A 70 12.62 5.71 6.50
C VAL A 70 11.09 5.74 6.56
N ASN A 71 10.53 6.91 6.28
CA ASN A 71 9.09 7.14 6.19
C ASN A 71 8.59 6.94 4.74
N TRP A 72 7.28 7.08 4.54
CA TRP A 72 6.68 6.82 3.23
C TRP A 72 7.22 7.77 2.15
N ASP A 73 7.33 9.06 2.46
CA ASP A 73 7.76 10.07 1.48
C ASP A 73 9.21 9.84 1.02
N ALA A 74 10.10 9.46 1.94
CA ALA A 74 11.46 9.10 1.61
C ALA A 74 11.51 7.78 0.83
N PHE A 75 10.70 6.78 1.19
CA PHE A 75 10.63 5.50 0.48
C PHE A 75 10.25 5.65 -1.00
N THR A 76 9.30 6.53 -1.32
CA THR A 76 8.82 6.75 -2.69
C THR A 76 9.73 7.63 -3.54
N SER A 77 10.80 8.16 -2.96
CA SER A 77 11.73 9.09 -3.62
C SER A 77 13.10 8.45 -3.94
N ILE A 78 13.27 7.16 -3.63
CA ILE A 78 14.51 6.39 -3.86
C ILE A 78 14.58 5.90 -5.32
#